data_AF-A0A3L9Y7X2-F1
#
_entry.id   AF-A0A3L9Y7X2-F1
#
_cell.length_a   1.000
_cell.length_b   1.000
_cell.length_c   1.000
_cell.angle_alpha   90.00
_cell.angle_beta   90.00
_cell.angle_gamma   90.00
#
_symmetry.space_group_name_H-M   'P 1'
#
loop_
_entity.id
_entity.type
_entity.pdbx_description
1 polymer ?
#
loop_
_entity_poly.entity_id
_entity_poly.type
_entity_poly.pdbx_seq_one_letter_code
_entity_poly.pdbx_strand_id
1 'polypeptide(L)'
;MTPPADHRRHDSALDKAPWLDDASLPVGTTLLTLDGALPVEHLVPGDRVITRDGAYRLRAALRHTVPQGLRMVRVSRNALGGKPDTDITLPARQRVLIRDWRARAIYNTPQACVPVERLIDGEYVRWTVDTPAYVISLHFDRPVILYAAGLELQSTARLAPPVSGAP
;
A
#
# COMPACT_ATOMS: atom_id res chain seq x y z
N MET A 1 -7.84 11.65 41.02
CA MET A 1 -7.93 12.08 39.61
C MET A 1 -6.71 11.49 38.91
N THR A 2 -6.88 10.28 38.35
CA THR A 2 -5.79 9.48 37.79
C THR A 2 -5.76 9.69 36.27
N PRO A 3 -4.60 9.95 35.64
CA PRO A 3 -4.53 10.06 34.18
C PRO A 3 -4.83 8.70 33.53
N PRO A 4 -5.38 8.64 32.31
CA PRO A 4 -5.67 7.38 31.66
C PRO A 4 -4.35 6.68 31.27
N ALA A 5 -4.26 5.40 31.61
CA ALA A 5 -3.11 4.56 31.29
C ALA A 5 -2.98 4.38 29.77
N ASP A 6 -1.81 4.75 29.26
CA ASP A 6 -1.30 4.42 27.92
C ASP A 6 -1.25 2.89 27.79
N HIS A 7 -2.22 2.32 27.07
CA HIS A 7 -2.26 0.90 26.74
C HIS A 7 -1.45 0.62 25.46
N ARG A 8 -0.17 0.99 25.46
CA ARG A 8 0.80 0.43 24.50
C ARG A 8 1.20 -0.97 24.94
N ARG A 9 0.37 -1.95 24.59
CA ARG A 9 0.87 -3.32 24.38
C ARG A 9 1.35 -3.39 22.94
N HIS A 10 2.65 -3.21 22.74
CA HIS A 10 3.30 -3.65 21.50
C HIS A 10 3.16 -5.16 21.42
N ASP A 11 2.33 -5.62 20.48
CA ASP A 11 2.14 -7.04 20.20
C ASP A 11 3.29 -7.53 19.29
N SER A 12 4.01 -8.55 19.76
CA SER A 12 5.28 -9.04 19.19
C SER A 12 5.11 -9.67 17.79
N ALA A 13 3.88 -9.81 17.29
CA ALA A 13 3.59 -10.26 15.94
C ALA A 13 3.93 -9.20 14.87
N LEU A 14 3.84 -7.90 15.21
CA LEU A 14 4.18 -6.80 14.30
C LEU A 14 5.69 -6.78 13.99
N ASP A 15 6.54 -7.21 14.93
CA ASP A 15 7.99 -7.33 14.75
C ASP A 15 8.37 -8.43 13.73
N LYS A 16 7.46 -9.37 13.43
CA LYS A 16 7.70 -10.47 12.48
C LYS A 16 7.26 -10.18 11.05
N ALA A 17 6.54 -9.08 10.79
CA ALA A 17 6.01 -8.79 9.47
C ALA A 17 6.26 -7.34 9.00
N PRO A 18 7.49 -6.80 9.11
CA PRO A 18 7.80 -5.40 8.75
C PRO A 18 7.53 -5.08 7.26
N TRP A 19 7.29 -6.09 6.42
CA TRP A 19 6.99 -5.94 4.99
C TRP A 19 5.52 -5.61 4.69
N LEU A 20 4.58 -5.88 5.61
CA LEU A 20 3.15 -5.65 5.36
C LEU A 20 2.78 -4.17 5.44
N ASP A 21 3.51 -3.38 6.23
CA ASP A 21 3.13 -2.01 6.51
C ASP A 21 3.28 -1.10 5.29
N ASP A 22 4.30 -1.35 4.46
CA ASP A 22 4.80 -0.35 3.51
C ASP A 22 4.25 -0.49 2.08
N ALA A 23 3.83 -1.69 1.66
CA ALA A 23 3.35 -1.92 0.29
C ALA A 23 2.60 -3.24 0.09
N SER A 24 1.28 -3.25 0.33
CA SER A 24 0.40 -4.40 0.04
C SER A 24 -0.99 -3.91 -0.35
N LEU A 25 -1.63 -4.61 -1.28
CA LEU A 25 -2.94 -4.23 -1.83
C LEU A 25 -4.02 -5.20 -1.36
N PRO A 26 -5.22 -4.72 -0.99
CA PRO A 26 -6.34 -5.61 -0.69
C PRO A 26 -6.80 -6.37 -1.95
N VAL A 27 -7.34 -7.57 -1.75
CA VAL A 27 -8.01 -8.37 -2.80
C VAL A 27 -9.10 -7.52 -3.47
N GLY A 28 -9.24 -7.68 -4.79
CA GLY A 28 -10.14 -6.88 -5.63
C GLY A 28 -9.55 -5.54 -6.08
N THR A 29 -8.35 -5.17 -5.62
CA THR A 29 -7.67 -3.96 -6.13
C THR A 29 -7.31 -4.16 -7.60
N THR A 30 -7.96 -3.41 -8.49
CA THR A 30 -7.68 -3.45 -9.93
C THR A 30 -6.35 -2.78 -10.25
N LEU A 31 -5.50 -3.48 -11.00
CA LEU A 31 -4.27 -2.98 -11.63
C LEU A 31 -4.40 -3.01 -13.16
N LEU A 32 -3.68 -2.09 -13.81
CA LEU A 32 -3.54 -2.09 -15.26
C LEU A 32 -2.41 -3.04 -15.68
N THR A 33 -2.66 -3.89 -16.65
CA THR A 33 -1.66 -4.78 -17.26
C THR A 33 -1.71 -4.67 -18.79
N LEU A 34 -0.74 -5.26 -19.49
CA LEU A 34 -0.80 -5.32 -20.95
C LEU A 34 -1.93 -6.22 -21.48
N ASP A 35 -2.48 -7.10 -20.65
CA ASP A 35 -3.61 -7.97 -21.00
C ASP A 35 -4.96 -7.38 -20.55
N GLY A 36 -4.95 -6.14 -20.05
CA GLY A 36 -6.13 -5.43 -19.57
C GLY A 36 -6.11 -5.15 -18.06
N ALA A 37 -7.23 -4.68 -17.54
CA ALA A 37 -7.39 -4.41 -16.12
C ALA A 37 -7.69 -5.71 -15.36
N LEU A 38 -6.83 -6.09 -14.42
CA LEU A 38 -6.93 -7.33 -13.65
C LEU A 38 -6.93 -7.03 -12.14
N PRO A 39 -7.69 -7.78 -11.33
CA PRO A 39 -7.58 -7.69 -9.88
C PRO A 39 -6.24 -8.27 -9.40
N VAL A 40 -5.71 -7.74 -8.30
CA VAL A 40 -4.37 -8.07 -7.80
C VAL A 40 -4.16 -9.56 -7.54
N GLU A 41 -5.19 -10.27 -7.10
CA GLU A 41 -5.18 -11.71 -6.82
C GLU A 41 -5.07 -12.59 -8.07
N HIS A 42 -5.29 -12.04 -9.26
CA HIS A 42 -5.11 -12.77 -10.52
C HIS A 42 -3.71 -12.58 -11.10
N LEU A 43 -2.89 -11.68 -10.55
CA LEU A 43 -1.54 -11.43 -11.06
C LEU A 43 -0.59 -12.55 -10.65
N VAL A 44 0.21 -13.01 -11.61
CA VAL A 44 1.20 -14.06 -11.42
C VAL A 44 2.60 -13.62 -11.88
N PRO A 45 3.68 -14.25 -11.36
CA PRO A 45 5.03 -13.97 -11.82
C PRO A 45 5.15 -14.13 -13.34
N GLY A 46 5.63 -13.10 -14.02
CA GLY A 46 5.67 -13.06 -15.48
C GLY A 46 4.81 -11.98 -16.11
N ASP A 47 3.69 -11.61 -15.46
CA ASP A 47 2.75 -10.62 -15.98
C ASP A 47 3.43 -9.26 -16.15
N ARG A 48 2.98 -8.51 -17.17
CA ARG A 48 3.45 -7.15 -17.42
C ARG A 48 2.45 -6.14 -16.88
N VAL A 49 2.75 -5.62 -15.69
CA VAL A 49 1.94 -4.61 -15.02
C VAL A 49 2.32 -3.23 -15.54
N ILE A 50 1.33 -2.43 -15.93
CA ILE A 50 1.51 -1.04 -16.33
C ILE A 50 1.77 -0.20 -15.08
N THR A 51 2.91 0.45 -15.06
CA THR A 51 3.36 1.35 -14.00
C THR A 51 3.55 2.75 -14.57
N ARG A 52 3.79 3.73 -13.70
CA ARG A 52 4.07 5.11 -14.11
C ARG A 52 5.25 5.24 -15.09
N ASP A 53 6.26 4.40 -14.96
CA ASP A 53 7.48 4.46 -15.78
C ASP A 53 7.45 3.49 -16.97
N GLY A 54 6.29 2.86 -17.25
CA GLY A 54 6.13 1.85 -18.29
C GLY A 54 5.69 0.48 -17.75
N ALA A 55 5.66 -0.53 -18.62
CA ALA A 55 5.24 -1.87 -18.24
C ALA A 55 6.41 -2.70 -17.66
N TYR A 56 6.27 -3.14 -16.42
CA TYR A 56 7.29 -3.93 -15.71
C TYR A 56 6.83 -5.36 -15.49
N ARG A 57 7.78 -6.29 -15.57
CA ARG A 57 7.53 -7.71 -15.32
C ARG A 57 7.43 -7.98 -13.82
N LEU A 58 6.30 -8.53 -13.40
CA LEU A 58 6.08 -8.97 -12.03
C LEU A 58 7.01 -10.15 -11.70
N ARG A 59 7.72 -10.07 -10.57
CA ARG A 59 8.64 -11.13 -10.11
C ARG A 59 7.99 -12.05 -9.09
N ALA A 60 7.17 -11.49 -8.21
CA ALA A 60 6.39 -12.26 -7.25
C ALA A 60 5.12 -11.50 -6.86
N ALA A 61 4.02 -12.24 -6.67
CA ALA A 61 2.85 -11.80 -5.94
C ALA A 61 2.74 -12.69 -4.69
N LEU A 62 2.82 -12.09 -3.51
CA LEU A 62 2.78 -12.84 -2.24
C LEU A 62 1.53 -12.45 -1.47
N ARG A 63 0.73 -13.44 -1.09
CA ARG A 63 -0.45 -13.27 -0.27
C ARG A 63 -0.07 -13.32 1.20
N HIS A 64 -0.53 -12.34 1.96
CA HIS A 64 -0.30 -12.22 3.39
C HIS A 64 -1.62 -12.18 4.13
N THR A 65 -1.68 -12.86 5.28
CA THR A 65 -2.77 -12.66 6.23
C THR A 65 -2.54 -11.34 6.95
N VAL A 66 -3.58 -10.52 7.08
CA VAL A 66 -3.47 -9.26 7.82
C VAL A 66 -3.43 -9.58 9.32
N PRO A 67 -2.34 -9.24 10.04
CA PRO A 67 -2.28 -9.48 11.47
C PRO A 67 -3.22 -8.54 12.21
N GLN A 68 -3.74 -9.01 13.35
CA GLN A 68 -4.51 -8.18 14.24
C GLN A 68 -3.68 -6.97 14.69
N GLY A 69 -4.29 -5.79 14.71
CA GLY A 69 -3.62 -4.55 15.13
C GLY A 69 -2.79 -3.86 14.05
N LEU A 70 -2.66 -4.44 12.84
CA LEU A 70 -2.13 -3.68 11.70
C LEU A 70 -3.00 -2.45 11.47
N ARG A 71 -2.39 -1.26 11.51
CA ARG A 71 -3.15 -0.03 11.30
C ARG A 71 -3.51 0.11 9.83
N MET A 72 -4.78 0.36 9.58
CA MET A 72 -5.32 0.53 8.24
C MET A 72 -5.95 1.91 8.08
N VAL A 73 -5.86 2.43 6.86
CA VAL A 73 -6.42 3.73 6.47
C VAL A 73 -7.39 3.49 5.34
N ARG A 74 -8.62 3.96 5.51
CA ARG A 74 -9.62 4.02 4.44
C ARG A 74 -9.44 5.33 3.70
N VAL A 75 -9.30 5.23 2.38
CA VAL A 75 -9.32 6.35 1.45
C VAL A 75 -10.65 6.26 0.69
N SER A 76 -11.51 7.23 0.93
CA SER A 76 -12.82 7.30 0.29
C SER A 76 -12.68 7.64 -1.20
N ARG A 77 -13.63 7.22 -2.04
CA ARG A 77 -13.72 7.65 -3.44
C ARG A 77 -13.53 9.16 -3.55
N ASN A 78 -12.81 9.60 -4.59
CA ASN A 78 -12.54 11.01 -4.90
C ASN A 78 -11.72 11.82 -3.86
N ALA A 79 -11.29 11.25 -2.73
CA ALA A 79 -10.61 11.95 -1.64
C ALA A 79 -9.30 12.67 -2.05
N LEU A 80 -8.58 12.10 -3.00
CA LEU A 80 -7.25 12.53 -3.42
C LEU A 80 -7.29 13.07 -4.86
N GLY A 81 -7.90 14.25 -5.03
CA GLY A 81 -7.96 14.93 -6.33
C GLY A 81 -8.85 14.22 -7.35
N GLY A 82 -9.99 13.66 -6.91
CA GLY A 82 -10.90 12.90 -7.78
C GLY A 82 -10.54 11.42 -7.92
N LYS A 83 -9.64 10.91 -7.08
CA LYS A 83 -9.28 9.49 -6.94
C LYS A 83 -9.32 9.06 -5.47
N PRO A 84 -9.40 7.75 -5.12
CA PRO A 84 -9.62 6.59 -5.99
C PRO A 84 -11.02 6.56 -6.63
N ASP A 85 -11.22 5.64 -7.58
CA ASP A 85 -12.52 5.45 -8.27
C ASP A 85 -13.56 4.77 -7.36
N THR A 86 -13.10 4.02 -6.36
CA THR A 86 -13.90 3.41 -5.30
C THR A 86 -13.15 3.52 -3.97
N ASP A 87 -13.86 3.36 -2.85
CA ASP A 87 -13.22 3.32 -1.53
C ASP A 87 -12.17 2.18 -1.49
N ILE A 88 -11.01 2.47 -0.89
CA ILE A 88 -9.95 1.48 -0.71
C ILE A 88 -9.38 1.56 0.71
N THR A 89 -9.10 0.41 1.30
CA THR A 89 -8.41 0.29 2.59
C THR A 89 -6.97 -0.13 2.35
N LEU A 90 -6.02 0.66 2.84
CA LEU A 90 -4.59 0.44 2.67
C LEU A 90 -3.89 0.31 4.03
N PRO A 91 -2.79 -0.46 4.12
CA PRO A 91 -1.88 -0.38 5.26
C PRO A 91 -1.45 1.06 5.51
N ALA A 92 -1.33 1.48 6.77
CA ALA A 92 -1.07 2.86 7.13
C ALA A 92 0.21 3.45 6.52
N ARG A 93 1.23 2.60 6.31
CA ARG A 93 2.52 3.01 5.75
C ARG A 93 2.62 2.80 4.23
N GLN A 94 1.55 2.31 3.59
CA GLN A 94 1.44 2.25 2.13
C GLN A 94 1.72 3.64 1.56
N ARG A 95 2.76 3.73 0.71
CA ARG A 95 3.12 5.00 0.09
C ARG A 95 2.23 5.29 -1.11
N VAL A 96 1.65 6.48 -1.12
CA VAL A 96 0.85 7.06 -2.21
C VAL A 96 1.64 8.19 -2.83
N LEU A 97 1.77 8.21 -4.16
CA LEU A 97 2.32 9.35 -4.88
C LEU A 97 1.25 10.45 -4.95
N ILE A 98 1.51 11.57 -4.29
CA ILE A 98 0.70 12.79 -4.39
C ILE A 98 1.38 13.78 -5.34
N ARG A 99 0.56 14.47 -6.14
CA ARG A 99 1.00 15.46 -7.15
C ARG A 99 0.15 16.73 -7.14
N ASP A 100 -0.71 16.86 -6.13
CA ASP A 100 -1.59 18.01 -5.98
C ASP A 100 -0.97 19.09 -5.09
N TRP A 101 -1.76 20.11 -4.74
CA TRP A 101 -1.33 21.19 -3.87
C TRP A 101 -0.72 20.71 -2.54
N ARG A 102 -1.13 19.52 -2.03
CA ARG A 102 -0.58 18.97 -0.78
C ARG A 102 0.89 18.60 -0.91
N ALA A 103 1.33 18.14 -2.09
CA ALA A 103 2.76 17.85 -2.31
C ALA A 103 3.61 19.12 -2.11
N ARG A 104 3.14 20.24 -2.67
CA ARG A 104 3.80 21.54 -2.52
C ARG A 104 3.67 22.08 -1.10
N ALA A 105 2.49 22.03 -0.50
CA ALA A 105 2.23 22.58 0.83
C ALA A 105 2.96 21.82 1.95
N ILE A 106 3.06 20.49 1.85
CA ILE A 106 3.63 19.65 2.90
C ILE A 106 5.12 19.36 2.68
N TYR A 107 5.56 19.20 1.42
CA TYR A 107 6.93 18.75 1.10
C TYR A 107 7.74 19.73 0.25
N ASN A 108 7.15 20.86 -0.16
CA ASN A 108 7.77 21.84 -1.06
C ASN A 108 8.23 21.27 -2.42
N THR A 109 7.70 20.12 -2.85
CA THR A 109 8.01 19.47 -4.13
C THR A 109 6.78 19.42 -5.04
N PRO A 110 6.93 19.28 -6.36
CA PRO A 110 5.78 19.11 -7.27
C PRO A 110 5.09 17.75 -7.11
N GLN A 111 5.79 16.76 -6.54
CA GLN A 111 5.25 15.44 -6.24
C GLN A 111 6.00 14.82 -5.06
N ALA A 112 5.34 13.94 -4.30
CA ALA A 112 5.95 13.23 -3.18
C ALA A 112 5.31 11.84 -2.99
N CYS A 113 6.11 10.81 -2.71
CA CYS A 113 5.60 9.52 -2.24
C CYS A 113 5.54 9.53 -0.71
N VAL A 114 4.33 9.39 -0.17
CA VAL A 114 4.07 9.61 1.26
C VAL A 114 3.24 8.47 1.84
N PRO A 115 3.53 8.01 3.07
CA PRO A 115 2.63 7.11 3.79
C PRO A 115 1.20 7.66 3.82
N VAL A 116 0.20 6.82 3.52
CA VAL A 116 -1.21 7.22 3.47
C VAL A 116 -1.72 7.78 4.80
N GLU A 117 -1.17 7.33 5.93
CA GLU A 117 -1.48 7.88 7.25
C GLU A 117 -1.16 9.38 7.41
N ARG A 118 -0.21 9.91 6.62
CA ARG A 118 0.12 11.35 6.62
C ARG A 118 -0.88 12.19 5.82
N LEU A 119 -1.82 11.53 5.15
CA LEU A 119 -2.89 12.18 4.38
C LEU A 119 -4.23 12.19 5.14
N ILE A 120 -4.27 11.67 6.37
CA ILE A 120 -5.50 11.59 7.17
C ILE A 120 -6.01 13.00 7.47
N ASP A 121 -7.25 13.25 7.05
CA ASP A 121 -8.02 14.47 7.33
C ASP A 121 -9.19 14.22 8.30
N GLY A 122 -9.48 12.95 8.59
CA GLY A 122 -10.55 12.54 9.51
C GLY A 122 -11.92 12.42 8.84
N GLU A 123 -12.07 12.84 7.59
CA GLU A 123 -13.35 12.82 6.85
C GLU A 123 -13.29 11.84 5.68
N TYR A 124 -12.42 12.11 4.71
CA TYR A 124 -12.28 11.34 3.48
C TYR A 124 -11.14 10.33 3.54
N VAL A 125 -10.07 10.68 4.25
CA VAL A 125 -8.94 9.79 4.55
C VAL A 125 -8.90 9.60 6.06
N ARG A 126 -9.16 8.38 6.52
CA ARG A 126 -9.39 8.12 7.94
C ARG A 126 -8.88 6.77 8.40
N TRP A 127 -8.52 6.67 9.67
CA TRP A 127 -8.30 5.40 10.33
C TRP A 127 -9.54 4.51 10.20
N THR A 128 -9.33 3.21 10.04
CA THR A 128 -10.42 2.23 9.96
C THR A 128 -10.07 0.96 10.74
N VAL A 129 -11.11 0.35 11.32
CA VAL A 129 -11.05 -1.01 11.91
C VAL A 129 -11.52 -2.08 10.93
N ASP A 130 -12.11 -1.67 9.81
CA ASP A 130 -12.45 -2.56 8.69
C ASP A 130 -11.15 -2.99 8.00
N THR A 131 -10.76 -4.24 8.23
CA THR A 131 -9.50 -4.81 7.76
C THR A 131 -9.78 -6.02 6.89
N PRO A 132 -9.21 -6.11 5.67
CA PRO A 132 -9.36 -7.28 4.83
C PRO A 132 -8.65 -8.46 5.48
N ALA A 133 -9.14 -9.68 5.26
CA ALA A 133 -8.46 -10.88 5.78
C ALA A 133 -7.06 -11.09 5.18
N TYR A 134 -6.88 -10.67 3.92
CA TYR A 134 -5.63 -10.83 3.18
C TYR A 134 -5.29 -9.59 2.36
N VAL A 135 -4.00 -9.39 2.18
CA VAL A 135 -3.42 -8.42 1.25
C VAL A 135 -2.35 -9.10 0.39
N ILE A 136 -2.01 -8.49 -0.74
CA ILE A 136 -1.04 -9.02 -1.69
C ILE A 136 0.07 -7.99 -1.92
N SER A 137 1.32 -8.41 -1.71
CA SER A 137 2.50 -7.63 -2.04
C SER A 137 2.99 -7.97 -3.44
N LEU A 138 3.27 -6.95 -4.25
CA LEU A 138 3.78 -7.10 -5.62
C LEU A 138 5.25 -6.70 -5.67
N HIS A 139 6.10 -7.65 -6.07
CA HIS A 139 7.54 -7.47 -6.12
C HIS A 139 8.02 -7.39 -7.56
N PHE A 140 8.82 -6.36 -7.83
CA PHE A 140 9.48 -6.10 -9.11
C PHE A 140 10.99 -6.06 -8.91
N ASP A 141 11.77 -5.93 -9.98
CA ASP A 141 13.23 -5.80 -9.88
C ASP A 141 13.69 -4.54 -9.13
N ARG A 142 12.84 -3.52 -9.12
CA ARG A 142 13.00 -2.26 -8.41
C ARG A 142 11.62 -1.82 -7.88
N PRO A 143 11.53 -0.99 -6.84
CA PRO A 143 10.27 -0.32 -6.51
C PRO A 143 9.74 0.44 -7.72
N VAL A 144 8.45 0.32 -7.99
CA VAL A 144 7.74 1.01 -9.08
C VAL A 144 6.49 1.70 -8.54
N ILE A 145 5.91 2.63 -9.31
CA ILE A 145 4.63 3.26 -8.98
C ILE A 145 3.52 2.59 -9.80
N LEU A 146 2.65 1.88 -9.10
CA LEU A 146 1.52 1.13 -9.64
C LEU A 146 0.31 2.05 -9.82
N TYR A 147 -0.44 1.84 -10.89
CA TYR A 147 -1.81 2.33 -10.99
C TYR A 147 -2.74 1.29 -10.36
N ALA A 148 -3.31 1.61 -9.20
CA ALA A 148 -4.10 0.68 -8.39
C ALA A 148 -5.35 1.38 -7.85
N ALA A 149 -6.55 0.88 -8.20
CA ALA A 149 -7.83 1.51 -7.86
C ALA A 149 -7.91 3.02 -8.20
N GLY A 150 -7.20 3.46 -9.25
CA GLY A 150 -7.12 4.85 -9.66
C GLY A 150 -6.09 5.70 -8.88
N LEU A 151 -5.40 5.13 -7.88
CA LEU A 151 -4.29 5.76 -7.18
C LEU A 151 -2.93 5.37 -7.78
N GLU A 152 -1.92 6.18 -7.49
CA GLU A 152 -0.52 5.89 -7.76
C GLU A 152 0.16 5.40 -6.48
N LEU A 153 0.38 4.09 -6.37
CA LEU A 153 0.86 3.44 -5.15
C LEU A 153 2.27 2.88 -5.35
N GLN A 154 3.17 3.08 -4.38
CA GLN A 154 4.49 2.48 -4.45
C GLN A 154 4.38 0.96 -4.22
N SER A 155 5.01 0.18 -5.09
CA SER A 155 5.13 -1.28 -4.93
C SER A 155 6.08 -1.64 -3.79
N THR A 156 6.04 -2.90 -3.39
CA THR A 156 6.97 -3.43 -2.39
C THR A 156 8.40 -3.33 -2.88
N ALA A 157 9.31 -3.06 -1.95
CA ALA A 157 10.73 -3.18 -2.23
C ALA A 157 11.06 -4.60 -2.69
N ARG A 158 12.15 -4.73 -3.46
CA ARG A 158 12.61 -6.02 -3.98
C ARG A 158 12.67 -7.02 -2.82
N LEU A 159 12.12 -8.22 -3.03
CA LEU A 159 12.35 -9.32 -2.11
C LEU A 159 13.87 -9.50 -2.03
N ALA A 160 14.48 -9.31 -0.86
CA ALA A 160 15.88 -9.68 -0.69
C ALA A 160 15.99 -11.17 -1.09
N PRO A 161 17.03 -11.59 -1.83
CA PRO A 161 17.25 -13.01 -2.03
C PRO A 161 17.28 -13.69 -0.66
N PRO A 162 16.74 -14.91 -0.52
CA PRO A 162 16.87 -15.65 0.74
C PRO A 162 18.36 -15.64 1.09
N VAL A 163 18.69 -15.24 2.32
CA VAL A 163 20.05 -15.32 2.83
C VAL A 163 20.46 -16.80 2.75
N SER A 164 21.28 -17.13 1.77
CA SER A 164 21.85 -18.48 1.64
C SER A 164 22.88 -18.62 2.74
N GLY A 165 22.52 -19.33 3.80
CA GLY A 165 23.45 -19.78 4.83
C GLY A 165 23.08 -19.33 6.24
N ALA A 166 22.44 -20.23 6.98
CA ALA A 166 22.88 -20.51 8.33
C ALA A 166 23.35 -21.98 8.33
N PRO A 167 24.48 -22.30 8.99
CA PRO A 167 25.05 -23.65 9.01
C PRO A 167 24.11 -24.68 9.64
#